data_AF-A0A377WIR2-F1
#
_entry.id   AF-A0A377WIR2-F1
#
_cell.length_a   1.000
_cell.length_b   1.000
_cell.length_c   1.000
_cell.angle_alpha   90.00
_cell.angle_beta   90.00
_cell.angle_gamma   90.00
#
_symmetry.space_group_name_H-M   'P 1'
#
loop_
_entity.id
_entity.type
_entity.pdbx_description
1 polymer ?
#
loop_
_entity_poly.entity_id
_entity_poly.type
_entity_poly.pdbx_seq_one_letter_code
_entity_poly.pdbx_strand_id
1 'polypeptide(L)'
;MDSLAFSVKSTSDIAAVNGPADLAGRKVIVGSGTNQERILLGWNEDNRAAGRPQAQPVYLTDDASGNLYIQSGRADIFFGPQSVAAYKAALNGQTRVVGLGPKKAWVATTTKKGNGLVYALQAALDGAIARGEYQQVLARWGEQGEAVAQSVVNPPGITY
;
A
#
# COMPACT_ATOMS: atom_id res chain seq x y z
N MET A 1 2.49 -10.69 -0.72
CA MET A 1 2.01 -9.88 0.43
C MET A 1 2.14 -8.43 0.03
N ASP A 2 1.13 -7.62 0.23
CA ASP A 2 1.17 -6.19 -0.09
C ASP A 2 1.74 -5.42 1.09
N SER A 3 2.76 -4.61 0.84
CA SER A 3 3.16 -3.56 1.78
C SER A 3 2.39 -2.29 1.44
N LEU A 4 2.11 -1.46 2.44
CA LEU A 4 1.54 -0.14 2.19
C LEU A 4 2.68 0.87 2.06
N ALA A 5 2.57 1.88 1.21
CA ALA A 5 3.61 2.87 1.03
C ALA A 5 3.07 4.30 1.07
N PHE A 6 3.89 5.18 1.65
CA PHE A 6 3.75 6.61 1.54
C PHE A 6 4.63 7.09 0.40
N SER A 7 4.05 7.81 -0.57
CA SER A 7 4.79 8.43 -1.65
C SER A 7 4.48 9.91 -1.77
N VAL A 8 5.46 10.66 -2.25
CA VAL A 8 5.40 12.11 -2.40
C VAL A 8 5.90 12.51 -3.78
N LYS A 9 5.63 13.75 -4.19
CA LYS A 9 6.29 14.36 -5.35
C LYS A 9 7.82 14.24 -5.19
N SER A 10 8.54 13.92 -6.27
CA SER A 10 9.99 13.67 -6.19
C SER A 10 10.78 14.83 -5.59
N THR A 11 10.33 16.07 -5.79
CA THR A 11 10.91 17.30 -5.26
C THR A 11 10.37 17.73 -3.89
N SER A 12 9.59 16.90 -3.21
CA SER A 12 9.05 17.21 -1.87
C SER A 12 10.17 17.19 -0.81
N ASP A 13 10.09 18.10 0.15
CA ASP A 13 11.00 18.16 1.32
C ASP A 13 10.71 17.05 2.35
N ILE A 14 9.60 16.31 2.20
CA ILE A 14 9.26 15.19 3.09
C ILE A 14 10.24 14.05 2.80
N ALA A 15 11.27 13.92 3.64
CA ALA A 15 12.30 12.90 3.46
C ALA A 15 11.81 11.49 3.82
N ALA A 16 11.07 11.36 4.92
CA ALA A 16 10.58 10.08 5.43
C ALA A 16 9.21 10.20 6.12
N VAL A 17 8.45 9.11 6.16
CA VAL A 17 7.27 8.92 7.02
C VAL A 17 7.49 7.65 7.84
N ASN A 18 7.76 7.82 9.14
CA ASN A 18 8.03 6.74 10.08
C ASN A 18 6.87 6.48 11.05
N GLY A 19 5.93 7.42 11.16
CA GLY A 19 4.81 7.29 12.08
C GLY A 19 3.81 8.46 12.05
N PRO A 20 2.86 8.49 13.00
CA PRO A 20 1.78 9.48 13.06
C PRO A 20 2.26 10.93 13.01
N ALA A 21 3.34 11.25 13.73
CA ALA A 21 3.86 12.61 13.86
C ALA A 21 4.29 13.22 12.51
N ASP A 22 4.81 12.40 11.59
CA ASP A 22 5.27 12.85 10.28
C ASP A 22 4.11 13.22 9.35
N LEU A 23 2.90 12.73 9.65
CA LEU A 23 1.67 13.05 8.92
C LEU A 23 0.86 14.19 9.54
N ALA A 24 1.27 14.70 10.72
CA ALA A 24 0.50 15.70 11.44
C ALA A 24 0.26 16.96 10.58
N GLY A 25 -1.01 17.31 10.36
CA GLY A 25 -1.42 18.46 9.54
C GLY A 25 -1.25 18.28 8.01
N ARG A 26 -0.71 17.14 7.54
CA ARG A 26 -0.50 16.88 6.11
C ARG A 26 -1.78 16.45 5.42
N LYS A 27 -1.93 16.80 4.14
CA LYS A 27 -3.00 16.34 3.27
C LYS A 27 -2.58 15.01 2.63
N VAL A 28 -3.28 13.94 2.98
CA VAL A 28 -2.92 12.58 2.59
C VAL A 28 -4.01 12.00 1.68
N ILE A 29 -3.68 11.76 0.42
CA ILE A 29 -4.55 11.01 -0.48
C ILE A 29 -4.63 9.58 -0.01
N VAL A 30 -5.84 9.08 0.20
CA VAL A 30 -6.10 7.70 0.61
C VAL A 30 -7.44 7.25 0.06
N GLY A 31 -7.60 5.95 -0.25
CA GLY A 31 -8.87 5.40 -0.71
C GLY A 31 -9.85 5.18 0.44
N SER A 32 -11.12 5.52 0.28
CA SER A 32 -12.13 5.26 1.31
C SER A 32 -12.50 3.78 1.39
N GLY A 33 -12.80 3.30 2.60
CA GLY A 33 -13.08 1.89 2.90
C GLY A 33 -11.86 0.99 2.88
N THR A 34 -10.65 1.56 2.85
CA THR A 34 -9.40 0.81 2.72
C THR A 34 -8.70 0.57 4.06
N ASN A 35 -7.80 -0.41 4.10
CA ASN A 35 -6.93 -0.66 5.24
C ASN A 35 -6.03 0.55 5.56
N GLN A 36 -5.60 1.25 4.51
CA GLN A 36 -4.80 2.48 4.56
C GLN A 36 -5.56 3.61 5.26
N GLU A 37 -6.83 3.82 4.91
CA GLU A 37 -7.68 4.82 5.57
C GLU A 37 -7.81 4.52 7.06
N ARG A 38 -8.09 3.26 7.41
CA ARG A 38 -8.22 2.84 8.80
C ARG A 38 -6.92 3.04 9.60
N ILE A 39 -5.74 2.86 8.98
CA ILE A 39 -4.44 3.17 9.59
C ILE A 39 -4.29 4.69 9.79
N LEU A 40 -4.57 5.49 8.76
CA LEU A 40 -4.45 6.95 8.81
C LEU A 40 -5.36 7.55 9.89
N LEU A 41 -6.60 7.05 9.98
CA LEU A 41 -7.55 7.47 11.01
C LEU A 41 -7.09 7.05 12.41
N GLY A 42 -6.52 5.85 12.58
CA GLY A 42 -5.89 5.45 13.85
C GLY A 42 -4.74 6.37 14.25
N TRP A 43 -3.85 6.69 13.31
CA TRP A 43 -2.76 7.65 13.54
C TRP A 43 -3.24 9.08 13.82
N ASN A 44 -4.42 9.45 13.32
CA ASN A 44 -5.07 10.72 13.69
C ASN A 44 -5.54 10.74 15.14
N GLU A 45 -5.98 9.60 15.68
CA GLU A 45 -6.30 9.48 17.10
C GLU A 45 -5.03 9.62 17.96
N ASP A 46 -3.93 8.97 17.55
CA ASP A 46 -2.62 9.10 18.20
C ASP A 46 -2.12 10.54 18.19
N ASN A 47 -2.25 11.24 17.05
CA ASN A 47 -1.89 12.64 16.92
C ASN A 47 -2.73 13.53 17.84
N ARG A 48 -4.06 13.31 17.89
CA ARG A 48 -4.94 14.06 18.79
C ARG A 48 -4.57 13.85 20.26
N ALA A 49 -4.31 12.60 20.67
CA ALA A 49 -3.89 12.27 22.03
C ALA A 49 -2.55 12.92 22.40
N ALA A 50 -1.67 13.11 21.42
CA ALA A 50 -0.38 13.79 21.57
C ALA A 50 -0.44 15.32 21.39
N GLY A 51 -1.63 15.92 21.22
CA GLY A 51 -1.79 17.37 21.00
C GLY A 51 -1.28 17.87 19.64
N ARG A 52 -1.13 16.97 18.66
CA ARG A 52 -0.70 17.28 17.29
C ARG A 52 -1.92 17.46 16.37
N PRO A 53 -1.83 18.28 15.31
CA PRO A 53 -2.87 18.36 14.31
C PRO A 53 -3.05 17.00 13.61
N GLN A 54 -4.28 16.65 13.30
CA GLN A 54 -4.59 15.44 12.53
C GLN A 54 -4.12 15.61 11.07
N ALA A 55 -3.73 14.50 10.44
CA ALA A 55 -3.62 14.43 8.99
C ALA A 55 -5.00 14.60 8.37
N GLN A 56 -5.07 15.18 7.17
CA GLN A 56 -6.30 15.47 6.44
C GLN A 56 -6.46 14.46 5.29
N PRO A 57 -7.37 13.48 5.40
CA PRO A 57 -7.64 12.56 4.30
C PRO A 57 -8.19 13.30 3.07
N VAL A 58 -7.65 12.99 1.90
CA VAL A 58 -8.12 13.47 0.61
C VAL A 58 -8.62 12.28 -0.20
N TYR A 59 -9.93 12.15 -0.33
CA TYR A 59 -10.55 11.06 -1.08
C TYR A 59 -10.71 11.44 -2.55
N LEU A 60 -10.17 10.62 -3.44
CA LEU A 60 -10.25 10.79 -4.89
C LEU A 60 -10.73 9.49 -5.52
N THR A 61 -11.47 9.59 -6.62
CA THR A 61 -12.11 8.44 -7.29
C THR A 61 -11.28 7.85 -8.43
N ASP A 62 -10.18 8.51 -8.82
CA ASP A 62 -9.35 8.10 -9.95
C ASP A 62 -7.87 8.47 -9.78
N ASP A 63 -7.01 7.72 -10.48
CA ASP A 63 -5.56 7.86 -10.44
C ASP A 63 -5.04 9.15 -11.06
N ALA A 64 -5.71 9.68 -12.08
CA ALA A 64 -5.26 10.89 -12.78
C ALA A 64 -5.42 12.12 -11.89
N SER A 65 -6.55 12.24 -11.20
CA SER A 65 -6.79 13.23 -10.15
C SER A 65 -5.76 13.11 -9.03
N GLY A 66 -5.47 11.88 -8.58
CA GLY A 66 -4.45 11.63 -7.56
C GLY A 66 -3.07 12.15 -7.96
N ASN A 67 -2.63 11.86 -9.18
CA ASN A 67 -1.35 12.36 -9.68
C ASN A 67 -1.34 13.89 -9.77
N LEU A 68 -2.40 14.49 -10.32
CA LEU A 68 -2.49 15.95 -10.42
C LEU A 68 -2.41 16.64 -9.05
N TYR A 69 -3.07 16.10 -8.02
CA TYR A 69 -3.04 16.67 -6.68
C TYR A 69 -1.65 16.64 -6.05
N ILE A 70 -0.92 15.54 -6.20
CA ILE A 70 0.47 15.43 -5.73
C ILE A 70 1.38 16.39 -6.51
N GLN A 71 1.27 16.42 -7.85
CA GLN A 71 2.16 17.25 -8.66
C GLN A 71 1.92 18.75 -8.46
N SER A 72 0.68 19.16 -8.19
CA SER A 72 0.29 20.55 -7.93
C SER A 72 0.40 20.99 -6.47
N GLY A 73 0.72 20.08 -5.53
CA GLY A 73 0.80 20.39 -4.10
C GLY A 73 -0.57 20.59 -3.43
N ARG A 74 -1.66 20.15 -4.06
CA ARG A 74 -2.99 20.11 -3.43
C ARG A 74 -3.09 19.02 -2.38
N ALA A 75 -2.29 17.98 -2.50
CA ALA A 75 -2.01 17.00 -1.45
C ALA A 75 -0.49 16.82 -1.29
N ASP A 76 -0.08 16.44 -0.09
CA ASP A 76 1.34 16.30 0.26
C ASP A 76 1.85 14.87 0.01
N ILE A 77 1.00 13.88 0.32
CA ILE A 77 1.37 12.47 0.41
C ILE A 77 0.26 11.63 -0.23
N PHE A 78 0.64 10.55 -0.93
CA PHE A 78 -0.25 9.47 -1.31
C PHE A 78 0.02 8.26 -0.42
N PHE A 79 -1.02 7.69 0.19
CA PHE A 79 -0.94 6.47 0.98
C PHE A 79 -1.75 5.35 0.34
N GLY A 80 -1.06 4.33 -0.17
CA GLY A 80 -1.68 3.27 -0.97
C GLY A 80 -0.83 1.99 -1.03
N PRO A 81 -1.13 1.08 -1.97
CA PRO A 81 -0.32 -0.12 -2.20
C PRO A 81 1.12 0.26 -2.58
N GLN A 82 2.10 -0.43 -2.01
CA GLN A 82 3.52 -0.21 -2.31
C GLN A 82 3.82 -0.51 -3.77
N SER A 83 3.13 -1.48 -4.35
CA SER A 83 3.33 -1.84 -5.74
C SER A 83 2.99 -0.74 -6.74
N VAL A 84 1.86 -0.09 -6.52
CA VAL A 84 1.45 1.08 -7.32
C VAL A 84 2.42 2.24 -7.14
N ALA A 85 2.92 2.45 -5.92
CA ALA A 85 3.89 3.50 -5.64
C ALA A 85 5.25 3.24 -6.32
N ALA A 86 5.75 2.00 -6.28
CA ALA A 86 6.99 1.59 -6.94
C ALA A 86 6.89 1.75 -8.46
N TYR A 87 5.80 1.26 -9.05
CA TYR A 87 5.52 1.43 -10.48
C TYR A 87 5.47 2.92 -10.88
N LYS A 88 4.75 3.77 -10.14
CA LYS A 88 4.65 5.21 -10.44
C LYS A 88 6.00 5.92 -10.32
N ALA A 89 6.83 5.55 -9.35
CA ALA A 89 8.18 6.09 -9.22
C ALA A 89 9.07 5.70 -10.42
N ALA A 90 9.02 4.43 -10.84
CA ALA A 90 9.80 3.93 -11.97
C ALA A 90 9.32 4.44 -13.34
N LEU A 91 8.02 4.72 -13.49
CA LEU A 91 7.41 5.09 -14.77
C LEU A 91 7.93 6.42 -15.32
N ASN A 92 8.04 7.45 -14.47
CA ASN A 92 8.43 8.80 -14.90
C ASN A 92 9.27 9.60 -13.89
N GLY A 93 9.59 9.04 -12.73
CA GLY A 93 10.41 9.70 -11.70
C GLY A 93 9.77 10.93 -11.03
N GLN A 94 8.47 11.18 -11.24
CA GLN A 94 7.77 12.34 -10.66
C GLN A 94 7.33 12.13 -9.21
N THR A 95 7.42 10.90 -8.72
CA THR A 95 7.12 10.54 -7.33
C THR A 95 8.21 9.64 -6.77
N ARG A 96 8.31 9.59 -5.44
CA ARG A 96 9.21 8.70 -4.72
C ARG A 96 8.55 8.17 -3.45
N VAL A 97 8.89 6.95 -3.06
CA VAL A 97 8.47 6.33 -1.80
C VAL A 97 9.30 6.91 -0.65
N VAL A 98 8.65 7.24 0.46
CA VAL A 98 9.27 7.86 1.66
C VAL A 98 9.01 7.10 2.96
N GLY A 99 8.24 6.04 2.89
CA GLY A 99 7.96 5.25 4.08
C GLY A 99 7.05 4.09 3.73
N LEU A 100 7.07 3.08 4.59
CA LEU A 100 6.16 1.95 4.52
C LEU A 100 5.15 2.05 5.66
N GLY A 101 3.93 1.59 5.39
CA GLY A 101 2.91 1.45 6.40
C GLY A 101 3.28 0.39 7.43
N PRO A 102 2.70 0.47 8.64
CA PRO A 102 3.09 -0.38 9.78
C PRO A 102 2.60 -1.84 9.67
N LYS A 103 1.84 -2.18 8.63
CA LYS A 103 1.18 -3.48 8.48
C LYS A 103 1.41 -4.00 7.06
N LYS A 104 1.66 -5.30 6.96
CA LYS A 104 1.63 -6.04 5.70
C LYS A 104 0.28 -6.72 5.53
N ALA A 105 -0.23 -6.74 4.31
CA ALA A 105 -1.48 -7.38 3.96
C ALA A 105 -1.23 -8.65 3.13
N TRP A 106 -2.09 -9.65 3.29
CA TRP A 106 -2.14 -10.76 2.34
C TRP A 106 -2.92 -10.34 1.10
N VAL A 107 -2.32 -10.57 -0.07
CA VAL A 107 -3.03 -10.50 -1.36
C VAL A 107 -3.51 -11.90 -1.67
N ALA A 108 -4.78 -12.04 -2.03
CA ALA A 108 -5.42 -13.34 -2.19
C ALA A 108 -6.26 -13.43 -3.46
N THR A 109 -6.25 -14.61 -4.07
CA THR A 109 -7.32 -15.04 -4.98
C THR A 109 -8.40 -15.73 -4.15
N THR A 110 -9.66 -15.35 -4.35
CA THR A 110 -10.77 -15.86 -3.55
C THR A 110 -11.69 -16.77 -4.35
N THR A 111 -12.35 -17.69 -3.66
CA THR A 111 -13.37 -18.57 -4.23
C THR A 111 -14.49 -18.79 -3.21
N LYS A 112 -15.66 -19.27 -3.67
CA LYS A 112 -16.81 -19.49 -2.79
C LYS A 112 -16.48 -20.52 -1.71
N LYS A 113 -16.76 -20.18 -0.44
CA LYS A 113 -16.56 -21.08 0.70
C LYS A 113 -17.26 -22.42 0.46
N GLY A 114 -16.55 -23.52 0.72
CA GLY A 114 -17.09 -24.88 0.65
C GLY A 114 -17.11 -25.52 -0.74
N ASN A 115 -16.63 -24.85 -1.80
CA ASN A 115 -16.60 -25.44 -3.15
C ASN A 115 -15.35 -26.28 -3.45
N GLY A 116 -14.40 -26.41 -2.51
CA GLY A 116 -13.17 -27.19 -2.66
C GLY A 116 -12.08 -26.57 -3.56
N LEU A 117 -12.41 -25.55 -4.37
CA LEU A 117 -11.48 -24.98 -5.36
C LEU A 117 -10.27 -24.28 -4.75
N VAL A 118 -10.33 -23.92 -3.47
CA VAL A 118 -9.24 -23.22 -2.78
C VAL A 118 -7.93 -24.01 -2.79
N TYR A 119 -8.00 -25.34 -2.73
CA TYR A 119 -6.81 -26.20 -2.77
C TYR A 119 -6.22 -26.32 -4.18
N ALA A 120 -7.07 -26.32 -5.22
CA ALA A 120 -6.60 -26.27 -6.60
C ALA A 120 -5.90 -24.94 -6.91
N LEU A 121 -6.45 -23.82 -6.42
CA LEU A 121 -5.82 -22.51 -6.53
C LEU A 121 -4.49 -22.44 -5.77
N GLN A 122 -4.43 -22.99 -4.56
CA GLN A 122 -3.20 -23.10 -3.78
C GLN A 122 -2.13 -23.87 -4.55
N ALA A 123 -2.44 -25.08 -5.03
CA ALA A 123 -1.51 -25.92 -5.78
C ALA A 123 -1.03 -25.24 -7.07
N ALA A 124 -1.90 -24.52 -7.78
CA ALA A 124 -1.52 -23.77 -8.98
C ALA A 124 -0.52 -22.66 -8.67
N LEU A 125 -0.76 -21.88 -7.59
CA LEU A 125 0.14 -20.81 -7.14
C LEU A 125 1.48 -21.38 -6.67
N ASP A 126 1.47 -22.43 -5.85
CA ASP A 126 2.69 -23.10 -5.38
C ASP A 126 3.49 -23.68 -6.55
N GLY A 127 2.81 -24.24 -7.55
CA GLY A 127 3.44 -24.69 -8.79
C GLY A 127 4.14 -23.54 -9.55
N ALA A 128 3.50 -22.37 -9.66
CA ALA A 128 4.11 -21.20 -10.29
C ALA A 128 5.29 -20.64 -9.49
N ILE A 129 5.22 -20.70 -8.15
CA ILE A 129 6.33 -20.34 -7.25
C ILE A 129 7.51 -21.29 -7.44
N ALA A 130 7.26 -22.60 -7.48
CA ALA A 130 8.30 -23.62 -7.64
C ALA A 130 9.00 -23.54 -9.02
N ARG A 131 8.26 -23.16 -10.08
CA ARG A 131 8.81 -22.99 -11.43
C ARG A 131 9.50 -21.65 -11.67
N GLY A 132 9.48 -20.72 -10.71
CA GLY A 132 10.10 -19.40 -10.86
C GLY A 132 9.24 -18.38 -11.62
N GLU A 133 8.08 -18.78 -12.14
CA GLU A 133 7.18 -17.93 -12.93
C GLU A 133 6.64 -16.77 -12.08
N TYR A 134 6.29 -17.04 -10.83
CA TYR A 134 5.85 -16.02 -9.86
C TYR A 134 6.92 -14.95 -9.65
N GLN A 135 8.17 -15.36 -9.48
CA GLN A 135 9.32 -14.48 -9.23
C GLN A 135 9.63 -13.63 -10.47
N GLN A 136 9.49 -14.18 -11.68
CA GLN A 136 9.63 -13.43 -12.93
C GLN A 136 8.58 -12.31 -13.03
N VAL A 137 7.33 -12.61 -12.66
CA VAL A 137 6.25 -11.61 -12.63
C VAL A 137 6.57 -10.52 -11.61
N LEU A 138 6.93 -10.89 -10.37
CA LEU A 138 7.29 -9.89 -9.36
C LEU A 138 8.48 -9.03 -9.79
N ALA A 139 9.50 -9.64 -10.40
CA ALA A 139 10.68 -8.91 -10.86
C ALA A 139 10.37 -7.91 -11.97
N ARG A 140 9.47 -8.28 -12.90
CA ARG A 140 9.00 -7.39 -13.96
C ARG A 140 8.32 -6.12 -13.39
N TRP A 141 7.64 -6.25 -12.26
CA TRP A 141 6.87 -5.16 -11.65
C TRP A 141 7.59 -4.46 -10.48
N GLY A 142 8.78 -4.93 -10.07
CA GLY A 142 9.50 -4.36 -8.93
C GLY A 142 8.98 -4.81 -7.56
N GLU A 143 8.24 -5.93 -7.51
CA GLU A 143 7.55 -6.43 -6.31
C GLU A 143 8.28 -7.59 -5.62
N GLN A 144 9.60 -7.72 -5.81
CA GLN A 144 10.34 -8.84 -5.22
C GLN A 144 10.26 -8.85 -3.69
N GLY A 145 10.15 -7.67 -3.05
CA GLY A 145 9.97 -7.53 -1.60
C GLY A 145 8.62 -8.02 -1.06
N GLU A 146 7.67 -8.28 -1.96
CA GLU A 146 6.31 -8.76 -1.67
C GLU A 146 6.16 -10.28 -1.82
N ALA A 147 7.25 -10.95 -2.21
CA ALA A 147 7.26 -12.38 -2.46
C ALA A 147 6.84 -13.20 -1.22
N VAL A 148 6.04 -14.23 -1.45
CA VAL A 148 5.75 -15.28 -0.46
C VAL A 148 6.41 -16.58 -0.90
N ALA A 149 6.92 -17.34 0.07
CA ALA A 149 7.55 -18.63 -0.21
C ALA A 149 6.52 -19.72 -0.55
N GLN A 150 5.28 -19.58 -0.08
CA GLN A 150 4.20 -20.54 -0.28
C GLN A 150 2.84 -19.83 -0.21
N SER A 151 1.86 -20.36 -0.94
CA SER A 151 0.46 -19.98 -0.85
C SER A 151 -0.18 -20.65 0.37
N VAL A 152 -0.92 -19.87 1.16
CA VAL A 152 -1.57 -20.37 2.39
C VAL A 152 -3.08 -20.22 2.26
N VAL A 153 -3.82 -21.26 2.62
CA VAL A 153 -5.28 -21.23 2.66
C VAL A 153 -5.75 -20.61 3.97
N ASN A 154 -6.52 -19.53 3.89
CA ASN A 154 -7.11 -18.83 5.03
C ASN A 154 -6.10 -18.52 6.17
N PRO A 155 -4.96 -17.85 5.88
CA PRO A 155 -4.05 -17.41 6.95
C PRO A 155 -4.75 -16.40 7.89
N PRO A 156 -4.24 -16.20 9.11
CA PRO A 156 -4.74 -15.15 10.01
C PRO A 156 -4.78 -13.78 9.31
N GLY A 157 -5.88 -13.04 9.53
CA GLY A 157 -6.05 -11.68 9.00
C GLY A 157 -5.16 -10.66 9.68
N ILE A 158 -5.19 -9.42 9.17
CA ILE A 158 -4.45 -8.29 9.77
C ILE A 158 -5.12 -7.92 11.10
N THR A 159 -4.35 -7.94 12.19
CA THR A 159 -4.76 -7.38 13.49
C THR A 159 -4.30 -5.94 13.60
N TYR A 160 -5.13 -5.10 14.20
CA TYR A 160 -4.91 -3.66 14.29
C TYR A 160 -4.90 -3.15 15.71
#